data_AF-A0A2Z3GQU5-F1
#
_entry.id   AF-A0A2Z3GQU5-F1
#
_cell.length_a   1.000
_cell.length_b   1.000
_cell.length_c   1.000
_cell.angle_alpha   90.00
_cell.angle_beta   90.00
_cell.angle_gamma   90.00
#
_symmetry.space_group_name_H-M   'P 1'
#
loop_
_entity.id
_entity.type
_entity.pdbx_description
1 polymer ?
#
loop_
_entity_poly.entity_id
_entity_poly.type
_entity_poly.pdbx_seq_one_letter_code
_entity_poly.pdbx_strand_id
1 'polypeptide(L)'
;MPRPYEREYTDLGKKRNRSNTFQLPAGIPAWLPAVIWLGGGLLPLALLLIAAVASGTRPVLMPLALITGLLSFMTGWVWLMIVAASDGIGTLLMCMFVPFYGLYYVLNNLDQTLRPVFLYVLGLAVVASAGFVPAPPPKPLPPPEQVQNEPRNGPASVDPPKVKPSEPKPAPKKGPPPTVAVPKPPFDVDPKAKDTGPKAYLASLTPFDYQAGPWKLGVGVRGDDLKTPIRVKGQEYRYGFSTHPPEKGACRVSFVPGREFKRFKGWAGVGDSIGTLSGPVVFAVYGDGRQLWESAGVGAPGDTAGFDIDVTGVKVLTLEARMQSGFNHLAHASWLDPWLER
;
A
#
# COMPACT_ATOMS: atom_id res chain seq x y z
N MET A 1 -4.90 50.13 45.41
CA MET A 1 -3.80 49.18 45.15
C MET A 1 -4.41 47.89 44.63
N PRO A 2 -3.98 47.35 43.48
CA PRO A 2 -4.53 46.11 42.95
C PRO A 2 -4.20 44.94 43.87
N ARG A 3 -5.10 43.95 43.97
CA ARG A 3 -4.92 42.79 44.84
C ARG A 3 -3.83 41.86 44.29
N PRO A 4 -3.15 41.04 45.12
CA PRO A 4 -2.00 40.24 44.70
C PRO A 4 -2.22 39.35 43.48
N TYR A 5 -3.45 38.87 43.26
CA TYR A 5 -3.81 38.01 42.12
C TYR A 5 -4.00 38.77 40.79
N GLU A 6 -4.21 40.10 40.82
CA GLU A 6 -4.36 40.89 39.59
C GLU A 6 -3.00 41.15 38.92
N ARG A 7 -1.89 41.04 39.67
CA ARG A 7 -0.54 41.18 39.10
C ARG A 7 -0.16 40.00 38.20
N GLU A 8 -0.68 38.81 38.48
CA GLU A 8 -0.29 37.58 37.76
C GLU A 8 -0.94 37.48 36.37
N TYR A 9 -2.13 38.05 36.18
CA TYR A 9 -2.77 38.12 34.86
C TYR A 9 -2.22 39.24 33.98
N THR A 10 -1.71 40.34 34.57
CA THR A 10 -1.10 41.42 33.78
C THR A 10 0.26 41.07 33.17
N ASP A 11 0.91 40.01 33.62
CA ASP A 11 2.24 39.61 33.09
C ASP A 11 2.15 38.54 31.99
N LEU A 12 1.02 37.84 31.86
CA LEU A 12 0.77 36.89 30.76
C LEU A 12 0.55 37.57 29.40
N GLY A 13 0.35 38.90 29.38
CA GLY A 13 0.15 39.70 28.16
C GLY A 13 1.42 40.36 27.62
N LYS A 14 2.57 40.28 28.32
CA LYS A 14 3.83 40.82 27.80
C LYS A 14 4.39 39.83 26.78
N LYS A 15 4.11 40.09 25.50
CA LYS A 15 4.93 39.62 24.37
C LYS A 15 6.39 39.73 24.77
N ARG A 16 6.99 38.59 25.10
CA ARG A 16 8.40 38.48 25.42
C ARG A 16 9.14 38.83 24.14
N ASN A 17 9.53 40.09 24.02
CA ASN A 17 10.37 40.63 22.97
C ASN A 17 11.77 40.03 23.14
N ARG A 18 11.92 38.73 22.86
CA ARG A 18 13.20 38.04 22.79
C ARG A 18 13.69 38.18 21.36
N SER A 19 14.28 39.33 21.05
CA SER A 19 15.21 39.49 19.93
C SER A 19 16.53 38.77 20.22
N ASN A 20 16.49 37.55 20.77
CA ASN A 20 17.68 36.71 20.88
C ASN A 20 17.88 36.07 19.52
N THR A 21 18.53 36.82 18.64
CA THR A 21 19.22 36.26 17.48
C THR A 21 20.02 35.06 17.99
N PHE A 22 19.71 33.87 17.49
CA PHE A 22 20.42 32.63 17.78
C PHE A 22 21.93 32.87 17.85
N GLN A 23 22.48 32.88 19.07
CA GLN A 23 23.91 33.02 19.29
C GLN A 23 24.54 31.66 19.09
N LEU A 24 25.31 31.53 18.01
CA LEU A 24 26.07 30.31 17.72
C LEU A 24 27.01 29.97 18.89
N PRO A 25 27.25 28.68 19.17
CA PRO A 25 28.25 28.28 20.15
C PRO A 25 29.62 28.86 19.80
N ALA A 26 30.41 29.20 20.83
CA ALA A 26 31.72 29.82 20.67
C ALA A 26 32.60 29.02 19.69
N GLY A 27 33.03 29.67 18.60
CA GLY A 27 33.91 29.08 17.58
C GLY A 27 33.27 28.86 16.20
N ILE A 28 31.95 28.99 16.05
CA ILE A 28 31.32 28.93 14.72
C ILE A 28 31.21 30.33 14.11
N PRO A 29 31.77 30.58 12.92
CA PRO A 29 31.69 31.91 12.29
C PRO A 29 30.26 32.22 11.84
N ALA A 30 29.85 33.48 12.01
CA ALA A 30 28.47 33.94 11.75
C ALA A 30 27.99 33.74 10.30
N TRP A 31 28.91 33.57 9.34
CA TRP A 31 28.59 33.34 7.93
C TRP A 31 28.33 31.86 7.61
N LEU A 32 28.78 30.91 8.44
CA LEU A 32 28.69 29.47 8.14
C LEU A 32 27.23 28.98 8.01
N PRO A 33 26.27 29.38 8.86
CA PRO A 33 24.88 28.99 8.69
C PRO A 33 24.27 29.49 7.38
N ALA A 34 24.67 30.69 6.92
CA ALA A 34 24.21 31.24 5.65
C ALA A 34 24.78 30.44 4.46
N VAL A 35 26.03 30.01 4.53
CA VAL A 35 26.66 29.15 3.50
C VAL A 35 26.07 27.75 3.49
N ILE A 36 25.80 27.15 4.65
CA ILE A 36 25.11 25.86 4.73
C ILE A 36 23.70 25.96 4.13
N TRP A 37 22.98 27.04 4.43
CA TRP A 37 21.64 27.26 3.92
C TRP A 37 21.61 27.51 2.40
N LEU A 38 22.52 28.34 1.88
CA LEU A 38 22.62 28.61 0.44
C LEU A 38 23.16 27.40 -0.33
N GLY A 39 24.23 26.77 0.14
CA GLY A 39 24.85 25.62 -0.51
C GLY A 39 24.01 24.36 -0.41
N GLY A 40 23.54 24.01 0.79
CA GLY A 40 22.66 22.86 1.00
C GLY A 40 21.26 23.06 0.41
N GLY A 41 20.80 24.29 0.28
CA GLY A 41 19.53 24.59 -0.39
C GLY A 41 19.62 24.52 -1.91
N LEU A 42 20.53 25.28 -2.50
CA LEU A 42 20.55 25.52 -3.94
C LEU A 42 21.21 24.37 -4.72
N LEU A 43 22.22 23.72 -4.16
CA LEU A 43 22.96 22.66 -4.86
C LEU A 43 22.10 21.43 -5.21
N PRO A 44 21.37 20.78 -4.27
CA PRO A 44 20.58 19.60 -4.62
C PRO A 44 19.43 19.95 -5.58
N LEU A 45 18.84 21.15 -5.43
CA LEU A 45 17.81 21.63 -6.33
C LEU A 45 18.35 21.89 -7.74
N ALA A 46 19.51 22.53 -7.85
CA ALA A 46 20.16 22.77 -9.14
C ALA A 46 20.53 21.45 -9.84
N LEU A 47 21.09 20.48 -9.12
CA LEU A 47 21.41 19.17 -9.66
C LEU A 47 20.17 18.43 -10.17
N LEU A 48 19.05 18.51 -9.42
CA LEU A 48 17.78 17.93 -9.81
C LEU A 48 17.21 18.60 -11.08
N LEU A 49 17.25 19.94 -11.16
CA LEU A 49 16.78 20.69 -12.33
C LEU A 49 17.63 20.40 -13.58
N ILE A 50 18.96 20.33 -13.43
CA ILE A 50 19.86 20.00 -14.54
C ILE A 50 19.61 18.54 -14.99
N ALA A 51 19.42 17.61 -14.07
CA ALA A 51 19.06 16.23 -14.40
C ALA A 51 17.70 16.14 -15.13
N ALA A 52 16.74 17.01 -14.81
CA ALA A 52 15.45 17.05 -15.50
C ALA A 52 15.60 17.46 -16.98
N VAL A 53 16.46 18.44 -17.28
CA VAL A 53 16.62 19.01 -18.63
C VAL A 53 17.62 18.23 -19.49
N ALA A 54 18.74 17.78 -18.93
CA ALA A 54 19.81 17.12 -19.68
C ALA A 54 19.74 15.59 -19.55
N SER A 55 19.02 14.95 -20.49
CA SER A 55 18.75 13.51 -20.46
C SER A 55 20.00 12.62 -20.47
N GLY A 56 21.08 13.08 -21.12
CA GLY A 56 22.37 12.35 -21.18
C GLY A 56 23.16 12.34 -19.87
N THR A 57 22.95 13.32 -18.99
CA THR A 57 23.69 13.44 -17.71
C THR A 57 22.91 12.88 -16.52
N ARG A 58 21.66 12.47 -16.72
CA ARG A 58 20.78 11.87 -15.69
C ARG A 58 21.42 10.76 -14.85
N PRO A 59 22.13 9.75 -15.39
CA PRO A 59 22.67 8.66 -14.57
C PRO A 59 23.76 9.11 -13.60
N VAL A 60 24.36 10.28 -13.81
CA VAL A 60 25.40 10.85 -12.95
C VAL A 60 24.82 11.91 -12.02
N LEU A 61 23.94 12.77 -12.53
CA LEU A 61 23.39 13.89 -11.76
C LEU A 61 22.31 13.47 -10.76
N MET A 62 21.50 12.45 -11.08
CA MET A 62 20.48 11.94 -10.14
C MET A 62 21.08 11.39 -8.83
N PRO A 63 22.04 10.45 -8.84
CA PRO A 63 22.62 9.97 -7.58
C PRO A 63 23.32 11.09 -6.80
N LEU A 64 23.94 12.06 -7.48
CA LEU A 64 24.54 13.22 -6.82
C LEU A 64 23.48 14.13 -6.17
N ALA A 65 22.35 14.36 -6.85
CA ALA A 65 21.21 15.10 -6.31
C ALA A 65 20.62 14.38 -5.09
N LEU A 66 20.54 13.04 -5.11
CA LEU A 66 20.05 12.25 -3.96
C LEU A 66 21.00 12.31 -2.77
N ILE A 67 22.30 12.18 -2.99
CA ILE A 67 23.31 12.29 -1.93
C ILE A 67 23.26 13.69 -1.31
N THR A 68 23.28 14.73 -2.13
CA THR A 68 23.20 16.12 -1.64
C THR A 68 21.84 16.44 -0.99
N GLY A 69 20.75 15.85 -1.48
CA GLY A 69 19.42 15.93 -0.87
C GLY A 69 19.36 15.27 0.51
N LEU A 70 19.94 14.08 0.66
CA LEU A 70 20.01 13.36 1.94
C LEU A 70 20.89 14.09 2.96
N LEU A 71 22.02 14.65 2.52
CA LEU A 71 22.88 15.48 3.38
C LEU A 71 22.15 16.74 3.85
N SER A 72 21.35 17.36 2.98
CA SER A 72 20.55 18.54 3.32
C SER A 72 19.42 18.19 4.29
N PHE A 73 18.75 17.05 4.08
CA PHE A 73 17.75 16.51 5.00
C PHE A 73 18.32 16.29 6.41
N MET A 74 19.44 15.58 6.51
CA MET A 74 20.13 15.33 7.78
C MET A 74 20.61 16.61 8.45
N THR A 75 21.18 17.53 7.68
CA THR A 75 21.68 18.80 8.18
C THR A 75 20.55 19.69 8.71
N GLY A 76 19.42 19.77 8.00
CA GLY A 76 18.23 20.49 8.46
C GLY A 76 17.66 19.91 9.75
N TRP A 77 17.62 18.57 9.86
CA TRP A 77 17.15 17.89 11.06
C TRP A 77 18.06 18.11 12.27
N VAL A 78 19.37 17.91 12.11
CA VAL A 78 20.36 18.12 13.17
C VAL A 78 20.38 19.59 13.62
N TRP A 79 20.30 20.53 12.68
CA TRP A 79 20.24 21.96 13.00
C TRP A 79 18.96 22.30 13.77
N LEU A 80 17.80 21.75 13.40
CA LEU A 80 16.57 21.91 14.19
C LEU A 80 16.75 21.39 15.63
N MET A 81 17.44 20.26 15.82
CA MET A 81 17.73 19.72 17.16
C MET A 81 18.67 20.62 17.95
N ILE A 82 19.67 21.23 17.31
CA ILE A 82 20.56 22.21 17.97
C ILE A 82 19.76 23.43 18.44
N VAL A 83 18.83 23.93 17.62
CA VAL A 83 17.93 25.04 17.99
C VAL A 83 16.97 24.63 19.13
N ALA A 84 16.47 23.40 19.14
CA ALA A 84 15.66 22.90 20.26
C ALA A 84 16.48 22.74 21.55
N ALA A 85 17.74 22.30 21.43
CA ALA A 85 18.65 22.13 22.55
C ALA A 85 19.05 23.47 23.19
N SER A 86 19.14 24.56 22.42
CA SER A 86 19.42 25.89 22.97
C SER A 86 18.31 26.42 23.88
N ASP A 87 17.07 25.94 23.70
CA ASP A 87 15.94 26.26 24.57
C ASP A 87 15.83 25.33 25.79
N GLY A 88 16.69 24.31 25.86
CA GLY A 88 16.84 23.40 26.99
C GLY A 88 16.79 21.92 26.59
N ILE A 89 17.42 21.08 27.40
CA ILE A 89 17.47 19.62 27.16
C ILE A 89 16.07 19.00 27.16
N GLY A 90 15.15 19.53 27.99
CA GLY A 90 13.75 19.09 28.01
C GLY A 90 13.07 19.33 26.66
N THR A 91 13.25 20.52 26.08
CA THR A 91 12.71 20.87 24.76
C THR A 91 13.27 19.96 23.66
N LEU A 92 14.57 19.66 23.68
CA LEU A 92 15.18 18.69 22.78
C LEU A 92 14.54 17.30 22.90
N LEU A 93 14.42 16.77 24.12
CA LEU A 93 13.84 15.45 24.36
C LEU A 93 12.37 15.39 23.93
N MET A 94 11.60 16.45 24.17
CA MET A 94 10.21 16.53 23.71
C MET A 94 10.14 16.55 22.18
N CYS A 95 11.02 17.29 21.50
CA CYS A 95 11.11 17.29 20.04
C CYS A 95 11.49 15.93 19.45
N MET A 96 12.24 15.10 20.17
CA MET A 96 12.68 13.78 19.72
C MET A 96 11.67 12.67 20.00
N PHE A 97 11.05 12.67 21.18
CA PHE A 97 10.31 11.52 21.71
C PHE A 97 8.81 11.75 21.87
N VAL A 98 8.34 13.00 21.87
CA VAL A 98 6.91 13.30 21.98
C VAL A 98 6.34 13.58 20.59
N PRO A 99 5.40 12.75 20.10
CA PRO A 99 4.76 12.99 18.81
C PRO A 99 4.16 14.39 18.72
N PHE A 100 4.29 15.02 17.55
CA PHE A 100 3.77 16.37 17.22
C PHE A 100 4.37 17.55 17.99
N TYR A 101 5.16 17.33 19.05
CA TYR A 101 5.81 18.43 19.78
C TYR A 101 6.80 19.20 18.91
N GLY A 102 7.55 18.51 18.05
CA GLY A 102 8.45 19.17 17.09
C GLY A 102 7.73 20.15 16.15
N LEU A 103 6.52 19.80 15.70
CA LEU A 103 5.69 20.68 14.88
C LEU A 103 5.20 21.89 15.69
N TYR A 104 4.70 21.66 16.90
CA TYR A 104 4.32 22.73 17.82
C TYR A 104 5.49 23.70 18.10
N TYR A 105 6.68 23.15 18.34
CA TYR A 105 7.89 23.92 18.58
C TYR A 105 8.30 24.79 17.38
N VAL A 106 8.24 24.23 16.17
CA VAL A 106 8.50 24.97 14.92
C VAL A 106 7.50 26.11 14.74
N LEU A 107 6.20 25.84 14.91
CA LEU A 107 5.15 26.86 14.76
C LEU A 107 5.30 28.02 15.75
N ASN A 108 5.79 27.73 16.95
CA ASN A 108 6.00 28.75 17.98
C ASN A 108 7.35 29.47 17.89
N ASN A 109 8.31 28.96 17.11
CA ASN A 109 9.66 29.51 16.97
C ASN A 109 10.06 29.63 15.49
N LEU A 110 9.15 30.10 14.64
CA LEU A 110 9.35 30.16 13.18
C LEU A 110 10.57 30.99 12.78
N ASP A 111 10.87 32.06 13.50
CA ASP A 111 12.02 32.94 13.26
C ASP A 111 13.36 32.19 13.30
N GLN A 112 13.50 31.23 14.21
CA GLN A 112 14.71 30.45 14.41
C GLN A 112 14.69 29.11 13.66
N THR A 113 13.51 28.54 13.47
CA THR A 113 13.34 27.18 12.90
C THR A 113 13.05 27.16 11.41
N LEU A 114 12.64 28.29 10.79
CA LEU A 114 12.28 28.31 9.36
C LEU A 114 13.45 27.89 8.46
N ARG A 115 14.67 28.32 8.77
CA ARG A 115 15.87 27.96 7.99
C ARG A 115 16.19 26.46 8.04
N PRO A 116 16.33 25.81 9.22
CA PRO A 116 16.57 24.38 9.30
C PRO A 116 15.39 23.55 8.76
N VAL A 117 14.15 23.98 9.01
CA VAL A 117 12.95 23.32 8.48
C VAL A 117 12.90 23.38 6.96
N PHE A 118 13.23 24.53 6.36
CA PHE A 118 13.29 24.65 4.90
C PHE A 118 14.32 23.68 4.30
N LEU A 119 15.51 23.62 4.88
CA LEU A 119 16.58 22.72 4.43
C LEU A 119 16.17 21.24 4.56
N TYR A 120 15.50 20.90 5.67
CA TYR A 120 14.94 19.57 5.93
C TYR A 120 13.88 19.19 4.87
N VAL A 121 12.89 20.06 4.65
CA VAL A 121 11.80 19.81 3.70
C VAL A 121 12.31 19.74 2.26
N LEU A 122 13.25 20.61 1.89
CA LEU A 122 13.85 20.59 0.56
C LEU A 122 14.64 19.31 0.32
N GLY A 123 15.47 18.89 1.27
CA GLY A 123 16.19 17.62 1.19
C GLY A 123 15.24 16.43 1.05
N LEU A 124 14.15 16.41 1.82
CA LEU A 124 13.11 15.40 1.73
C LEU A 124 12.42 15.40 0.35
N ALA A 125 12.10 16.57 -0.19
CA ALA A 125 11.48 16.69 -1.51
C ALA A 125 12.38 16.17 -2.63
N VAL A 126 13.69 16.46 -2.56
CA VAL A 126 14.68 15.95 -3.52
C VAL A 126 14.79 14.42 -3.42
N VAL A 127 14.84 13.86 -2.22
CA VAL A 127 14.88 12.39 -2.02
C VAL A 127 13.58 11.73 -2.51
N ALA A 128 12.42 12.31 -2.22
CA ALA A 128 11.13 11.79 -2.67
C ALA A 128 10.97 11.83 -4.21
N SER A 129 11.63 12.77 -4.88
CA SER A 129 11.59 12.87 -6.35
C SER A 129 12.22 11.68 -7.09
N ALA A 130 13.03 10.86 -6.40
CA ALA A 130 13.62 9.65 -6.96
C ALA A 130 12.58 8.62 -7.44
N GLY A 131 11.36 8.66 -6.88
CA GLY A 131 10.27 7.74 -7.23
C GLY A 131 9.55 8.06 -8.54
N PHE A 132 9.80 9.23 -9.16
CA PHE A 132 9.12 9.67 -10.37
C PHE A 132 10.08 9.70 -11.57
N VAL A 133 10.48 8.51 -12.04
CA VAL A 133 11.14 8.38 -13.35
C VAL A 133 10.06 8.00 -14.38
N PRO A 134 9.65 8.91 -15.28
CA PRO A 134 8.77 8.53 -16.38
C PRO A 134 9.45 7.47 -17.24
N ALA A 135 8.76 6.36 -17.47
CA ALA A 135 9.28 5.28 -18.30
C ALA A 135 9.67 5.82 -19.69
N PRO A 136 10.79 5.35 -20.28
CA PRO A 136 11.16 5.75 -21.63
C PRO A 136 10.02 5.38 -22.60
N PRO A 137 9.73 6.23 -23.60
CA PRO A 137 8.68 5.95 -24.56
C PRO A 137 8.99 4.62 -25.29
N PRO A 138 7.97 3.78 -25.54
CA PRO A 138 8.15 2.53 -26.25
C PRO A 138 8.76 2.82 -27.64
N LYS A 139 9.76 2.01 -28.04
CA LYS A 139 10.38 2.15 -29.37
C LYS A 139 9.29 2.04 -30.45
N PRO A 140 9.30 2.90 -31.50
CA PRO A 140 8.36 2.79 -32.61
C PRO A 140 8.45 1.39 -33.22
N LEU A 141 7.30 0.74 -33.37
CA LEU A 141 7.20 -0.54 -34.08
C LEU A 141 7.66 -0.32 -35.54
N PRO A 142 8.45 -1.23 -36.12
CA PRO A 142 8.78 -1.16 -37.54
C PRO A 142 7.48 -1.22 -38.38
N PRO A 143 7.39 -0.49 -39.51
CA PRO A 143 6.21 -0.49 -40.35
C PRO A 143 5.87 -1.91 -40.85
N PRO A 144 4.59 -2.26 -41.01
CA PRO A 144 4.19 -3.55 -41.56
C PRO A 144 4.77 -3.72 -42.98
N GLU A 145 5.49 -4.82 -43.18
CA GLU A 145 6.01 -5.25 -44.48
C GLU A 145 4.83 -5.41 -45.46
N GLN A 146 4.81 -4.61 -46.53
CA GLN A 146 3.76 -4.66 -47.54
C GLN A 146 3.92 -5.94 -48.37
N VAL A 147 3.05 -6.92 -48.13
CA VAL A 147 2.89 -8.10 -48.97
C VAL A 147 2.31 -7.64 -50.32
N GLN A 148 3.15 -7.63 -51.36
CA GLN A 148 2.72 -7.47 -52.74
C GLN A 148 1.91 -8.69 -53.18
N ASN A 149 0.66 -8.47 -53.59
CA ASN A 149 -0.21 -9.50 -54.17
C ASN A 149 0.04 -9.59 -55.69
N GLU A 150 0.48 -10.74 -56.20
CA GLU A 150 0.34 -11.10 -57.61
C GLU A 150 -1.03 -11.76 -57.90
N PRO A 151 -1.61 -11.57 -59.10
CA PRO A 151 -2.96 -12.03 -59.41
C PRO A 151 -3.00 -13.49 -59.88
N ARG A 152 -3.85 -14.31 -59.24
CA ARG A 152 -4.12 -15.70 -59.65
C ARG A 152 -5.38 -15.77 -60.51
N ASN A 153 -5.22 -16.18 -61.77
CA ASN A 153 -6.31 -16.48 -62.70
C ASN A 153 -7.20 -17.65 -62.20
N GLY A 154 -8.53 -17.47 -62.19
CA GLY A 154 -9.53 -18.57 -62.20
C GLY A 154 -9.79 -19.07 -63.63
N PRO A 155 -10.54 -20.16 -63.89
CA PRO A 155 -11.94 -20.40 -63.45
C PRO A 155 -12.19 -21.86 -62.96
N ALA A 156 -13.33 -22.31 -62.40
CA ALA A 156 -14.71 -22.22 -62.86
C ALA A 156 -15.75 -22.49 -61.74
N SER A 157 -16.97 -22.05 -62.02
CA SER A 157 -18.20 -21.96 -61.23
C SER A 157 -18.93 -23.29 -60.96
N VAL A 158 -19.54 -23.43 -59.78
CA VAL A 158 -20.87 -24.05 -59.56
C VAL A 158 -21.60 -23.31 -58.42
N ASP A 159 -22.91 -23.13 -58.59
CA ASP A 159 -23.86 -22.17 -58.00
C ASP A 159 -24.13 -22.17 -56.47
N PRO A 160 -24.75 -21.07 -55.95
CA PRO A 160 -24.93 -20.79 -54.51
C PRO A 160 -26.19 -21.46 -53.93
N PRO A 161 -26.30 -21.59 -52.60
CA PRO A 161 -27.41 -20.85 -51.99
C PRO A 161 -27.20 -20.31 -50.56
N LYS A 162 -27.82 -19.14 -50.36
CA LYS A 162 -28.46 -18.64 -49.13
C LYS A 162 -27.56 -18.09 -48.01
N VAL A 163 -27.39 -16.76 -48.04
CA VAL A 163 -27.00 -15.93 -46.91
C VAL A 163 -28.05 -16.09 -45.79
N LYS A 164 -27.64 -16.62 -44.65
CA LYS A 164 -28.27 -16.34 -43.34
C LYS A 164 -27.44 -15.27 -42.62
N PRO A 165 -28.07 -14.32 -41.91
CA PRO A 165 -27.34 -13.30 -41.16
C PRO A 165 -26.38 -13.93 -40.16
N SER A 166 -25.09 -13.57 -40.22
CA SER A 166 -24.09 -14.02 -39.25
C SER A 166 -24.41 -13.45 -37.87
N GLU A 167 -24.67 -14.34 -36.92
CA GLU A 167 -24.85 -14.06 -35.50
C GLU A 167 -23.69 -13.26 -34.88
N PRO A 168 -23.94 -12.54 -33.76
CA PRO A 168 -22.89 -11.86 -33.00
C PRO A 168 -21.83 -12.85 -32.53
N LYS A 169 -20.57 -12.46 -32.71
CA LYS A 169 -19.38 -13.21 -32.29
C LYS A 169 -19.52 -13.70 -30.83
N PRO A 170 -19.36 -15.00 -30.52
CA PRO A 170 -19.52 -15.49 -29.15
C PRO A 170 -18.47 -14.92 -28.21
N ALA A 171 -18.89 -14.58 -26.99
CA ALA A 171 -18.02 -14.27 -25.87
C ALA A 171 -16.92 -15.35 -25.71
N PRO A 172 -15.72 -14.98 -25.22
CA PRO A 172 -14.61 -15.92 -25.08
C PRO A 172 -15.03 -17.08 -24.17
N LYS A 173 -14.89 -18.31 -24.70
CA LYS A 173 -15.17 -19.55 -23.97
C LYS A 173 -14.26 -19.61 -22.73
N LYS A 174 -14.85 -19.64 -21.53
CA LYS A 174 -14.15 -19.98 -20.29
C LYS A 174 -13.44 -21.31 -20.51
N GLY A 175 -12.10 -21.32 -20.43
CA GLY A 175 -11.35 -22.56 -20.28
C GLY A 175 -11.78 -23.31 -19.02
N PRO A 176 -11.32 -24.56 -18.82
CA PRO A 176 -11.51 -25.25 -17.55
C PRO A 176 -11.09 -24.31 -16.40
N PRO A 177 -11.85 -24.23 -15.30
CA PRO A 177 -11.46 -23.42 -14.17
C PRO A 177 -10.04 -23.81 -13.75
N PRO A 178 -9.17 -22.85 -13.37
CA PRO A 178 -7.87 -23.19 -12.81
C PRO A 178 -8.07 -24.18 -11.66
N THR A 179 -7.43 -25.35 -11.76
CA THR A 179 -7.48 -26.36 -10.71
C THR A 179 -6.28 -26.19 -9.79
N VAL A 180 -6.52 -26.10 -8.49
CA VAL A 180 -5.48 -26.05 -7.47
C VAL A 180 -5.34 -27.42 -6.81
N ALA A 181 -4.11 -27.80 -6.45
CA ALA A 181 -3.86 -29.02 -5.70
C ALA A 181 -4.61 -28.99 -4.36
N VAL A 182 -5.38 -30.05 -4.09
CA VAL A 182 -6.17 -30.15 -2.85
C VAL A 182 -5.28 -30.78 -1.76
N PRO A 183 -4.98 -30.06 -0.66
CA PRO A 183 -4.23 -30.63 0.45
C PRO A 183 -5.03 -31.77 1.09
N LYS A 184 -4.34 -32.83 1.54
CA LYS A 184 -5.00 -34.00 2.15
C LYS A 184 -5.57 -33.61 3.52
N PRO A 185 -6.90 -33.68 3.73
CA PRO A 185 -7.48 -33.29 4.99
C PRO A 185 -7.21 -34.32 6.11
N PRO A 186 -7.00 -33.88 7.35
CA PRO A 186 -6.81 -34.78 8.51
C PRO A 186 -8.12 -35.39 9.02
N PHE A 187 -9.28 -34.88 8.59
CA PHE A 187 -10.62 -35.34 8.94
C PHE A 187 -11.57 -35.22 7.76
N ASP A 188 -12.64 -36.00 7.75
CA ASP A 188 -13.65 -35.97 6.68
C ASP A 188 -14.60 -34.76 6.76
N VAL A 189 -14.85 -34.29 7.98
CA VAL A 189 -15.62 -33.09 8.32
C VAL A 189 -15.02 -32.52 9.60
N ASP A 190 -14.88 -31.20 9.69
CA ASP A 190 -14.47 -30.55 10.92
C ASP A 190 -15.48 -30.83 12.05
N PRO A 191 -15.07 -31.38 13.21
CA PRO A 191 -15.96 -31.58 14.34
C PRO A 191 -16.74 -30.32 14.72
N LYS A 192 -16.10 -29.14 14.69
CA LYS A 192 -16.74 -27.87 15.03
C LYS A 192 -17.83 -27.47 14.04
N ALA A 193 -17.73 -27.90 12.78
CA ALA A 193 -18.76 -27.62 11.79
C ALA A 193 -20.09 -28.31 12.13
N LYS A 194 -20.04 -29.50 12.73
CA LYS A 194 -21.25 -30.27 13.10
C LYS A 194 -22.07 -29.59 14.18
N ASP A 195 -21.40 -28.90 15.10
CA ASP A 195 -22.02 -28.24 16.25
C ASP A 195 -22.61 -26.86 15.91
N THR A 196 -22.43 -26.39 14.68
CA THR A 196 -22.92 -25.07 14.24
C THR A 196 -24.37 -25.10 13.79
N GLY A 197 -25.07 -23.99 14.01
CA GLY A 197 -26.47 -23.80 13.59
C GLY A 197 -26.64 -23.61 12.06
N PRO A 198 -27.78 -23.03 11.63
CA PRO A 198 -28.07 -22.79 10.21
C PRO A 198 -27.05 -21.86 9.51
N LYS A 199 -26.39 -21.00 10.28
CA LYS A 199 -25.32 -20.10 9.84
C LYS A 199 -24.07 -20.34 10.68
N ALA A 200 -22.93 -20.53 10.02
CA ALA A 200 -21.64 -20.74 10.67
C ALA A 200 -20.59 -19.79 10.11
N TYR A 201 -19.97 -18.95 10.94
CA TYR A 201 -18.80 -18.20 10.50
C TYR A 201 -17.66 -19.17 10.21
N LEU A 202 -16.95 -18.96 9.11
CA LEU A 202 -15.84 -19.84 8.73
C LEU A 202 -14.73 -19.82 9.79
N ALA A 203 -14.56 -18.72 10.53
CA ALA A 203 -13.65 -18.61 11.69
C ALA A 203 -14.01 -19.52 12.87
N SER A 204 -15.23 -20.08 12.93
CA SER A 204 -15.59 -21.10 13.93
C SER A 204 -15.03 -22.48 13.59
N LEU A 205 -14.64 -22.69 12.32
CA LEU A 205 -13.99 -23.91 11.87
C LEU A 205 -12.47 -23.80 12.07
N THR A 206 -11.84 -24.96 12.10
CA THR A 206 -10.41 -25.16 12.23
C THR A 206 -9.78 -25.19 10.83
N PRO A 207 -8.95 -24.20 10.46
CA PRO A 207 -8.16 -24.30 9.23
C PRO A 207 -7.21 -25.50 9.38
N PHE A 208 -7.22 -26.41 8.42
CA PHE A 208 -6.39 -27.62 8.48
C PHE A 208 -5.10 -27.49 7.67
N ASP A 209 -5.07 -26.57 6.70
CA ASP A 209 -3.90 -26.27 5.89
C ASP A 209 -3.82 -24.76 5.64
N TYR A 210 -2.59 -24.24 5.71
CA TYR A 210 -2.30 -22.85 5.41
C TYR A 210 -0.98 -22.76 4.64
N GLN A 211 -1.09 -22.52 3.33
CA GLN A 211 0.03 -22.11 2.50
C GLN A 211 0.31 -20.62 2.77
N ALA A 212 1.24 -20.37 3.67
CA ALA A 212 1.57 -19.01 4.10
C ALA A 212 2.21 -18.19 2.98
N GLY A 213 1.86 -16.90 2.95
CA GLY A 213 2.71 -15.87 2.34
C GLY A 213 3.74 -15.35 3.36
N PRO A 214 4.10 -14.05 3.32
CA PRO A 214 5.06 -13.49 4.27
C PRO A 214 4.58 -13.49 5.73
N TRP A 215 3.27 -13.56 5.95
CA TRP A 215 2.66 -13.43 7.27
C TRP A 215 2.01 -14.72 7.76
N LYS A 216 1.89 -14.83 9.08
CA LYS A 216 1.03 -15.83 9.72
C LYS A 216 -0.43 -15.55 9.36
N LEU A 217 -1.26 -16.58 9.42
CA LEU A 217 -2.71 -16.42 9.30
C LEU A 217 -3.24 -15.69 10.54
N GLY A 218 -3.89 -14.55 10.35
CA GLY A 218 -4.67 -13.88 11.39
C GLY A 218 -6.12 -14.33 11.35
N VAL A 219 -6.74 -14.54 12.52
CA VAL A 219 -8.17 -14.86 12.67
C VAL A 219 -8.79 -13.83 13.60
N GLY A 220 -9.67 -12.98 13.08
CA GLY A 220 -10.23 -11.80 13.77
C GLY A 220 -9.23 -10.66 14.01
N VAL A 221 -7.95 -10.91 13.75
CA VAL A 221 -6.82 -9.98 13.92
C VAL A 221 -5.92 -10.03 12.68
N ARG A 222 -5.02 -9.05 12.54
CA ARG A 222 -4.08 -9.01 11.43
C ARG A 222 -3.01 -10.10 11.54
N GLY A 223 -2.53 -10.57 10.40
CA GLY A 223 -1.49 -11.61 10.32
C GLY A 223 -0.09 -11.15 10.72
N ASP A 224 0.22 -9.85 10.61
CA ASP A 224 1.49 -9.24 11.04
C ASP A 224 1.51 -8.82 12.50
N ASP A 225 0.36 -8.37 13.02
CA ASP A 225 0.18 -8.04 14.43
C ASP A 225 -1.12 -8.65 14.97
N LEU A 226 -0.97 -9.75 15.72
CA LEU A 226 -2.07 -10.51 16.30
C LEU A 226 -2.82 -9.74 17.41
N LYS A 227 -2.42 -8.50 17.75
CA LYS A 227 -3.15 -7.62 18.67
C LYS A 227 -4.02 -6.60 17.94
N THR A 228 -3.77 -6.38 16.65
CA THR A 228 -4.50 -5.37 15.87
C THR A 228 -5.69 -6.02 15.15
N PRO A 229 -6.92 -5.49 15.31
CA PRO A 229 -8.10 -6.04 14.66
C PRO A 229 -8.04 -5.88 13.13
N ILE A 230 -8.75 -6.77 12.42
CA ILE A 230 -8.99 -6.59 10.98
C ILE A 230 -10.00 -5.44 10.82
N ARG A 231 -9.61 -4.41 10.06
CA ARG A 231 -10.47 -3.28 9.73
C ARG A 231 -10.46 -3.00 8.24
N VAL A 232 -11.65 -2.79 7.66
CA VAL A 232 -11.83 -2.31 6.28
C VAL A 232 -12.93 -1.25 6.30
N LYS A 233 -12.65 -0.06 5.77
CA LYS A 233 -13.54 1.12 5.84
C LYS A 233 -13.92 1.52 7.27
N GLY A 234 -13.01 1.34 8.22
CA GLY A 234 -13.26 1.58 9.64
C GLY A 234 -14.18 0.57 10.32
N GLN A 235 -14.74 -0.40 9.59
CA GLN A 235 -15.51 -1.50 10.16
C GLN A 235 -14.57 -2.61 10.63
N GLU A 236 -14.78 -3.09 11.86
CA GLU A 236 -14.04 -4.22 12.43
C GLU A 236 -14.68 -5.56 12.04
N TYR A 237 -13.85 -6.55 11.70
CA TYR A 237 -14.25 -7.89 11.28
C TYR A 237 -13.63 -8.96 12.21
N ARG A 238 -14.41 -9.39 13.21
CA ARG A 238 -13.95 -10.27 14.30
C ARG A 238 -13.89 -11.74 13.91
N TYR A 239 -14.60 -12.12 12.86
CA TYR A 239 -14.63 -13.48 12.30
C TYR A 239 -13.92 -13.53 10.94
N GLY A 240 -13.12 -12.51 10.63
CA GLY A 240 -12.36 -12.43 9.40
C GLY A 240 -11.05 -13.20 9.45
N PHE A 241 -10.44 -13.35 8.27
CA PHE A 241 -9.10 -13.91 8.13
C PHE A 241 -8.19 -12.89 7.49
N SER A 242 -7.02 -12.64 8.09
CA SER A 242 -5.99 -11.79 7.53
C SER A 242 -4.88 -12.67 6.96
N THR A 243 -4.60 -12.47 5.68
CA THR A 243 -3.49 -13.07 4.97
C THR A 243 -2.63 -11.98 4.34
N HIS A 244 -1.49 -12.37 3.79
CA HIS A 244 -0.66 -11.47 3.00
C HIS A 244 -0.12 -12.25 1.82
N PRO A 245 -0.51 -11.95 0.57
CA PRO A 245 0.01 -12.65 -0.58
C PRO A 245 1.52 -12.36 -0.74
N PRO A 246 2.33 -13.34 -1.20
CA PRO A 246 3.67 -13.05 -1.70
C PRO A 246 3.60 -12.23 -2.99
N GLU A 247 4.69 -11.58 -3.38
CA GLU A 247 4.79 -10.87 -4.67
C GLU A 247 4.56 -11.80 -5.87
N LYS A 248 5.01 -13.06 -5.76
CA LYS A 248 4.83 -14.11 -6.76
C LYS A 248 4.17 -15.31 -6.12
N GLY A 249 3.10 -15.81 -6.73
CA GLY A 249 2.31 -16.94 -6.21
C GLY A 249 1.10 -16.48 -5.42
N ALA A 250 0.68 -17.30 -4.45
CA ALA A 250 -0.51 -17.06 -3.66
C ALA A 250 -0.34 -17.57 -2.23
N CYS A 251 -1.12 -17.01 -1.31
CA CYS A 251 -1.36 -17.59 0.01
C CYS A 251 -2.73 -18.26 0.01
N ARG A 252 -2.85 -19.40 0.70
CA ARG A 252 -4.08 -20.20 0.72
C ARG A 252 -4.38 -20.71 2.11
N VAL A 253 -5.66 -20.75 2.47
CA VAL A 253 -6.15 -21.38 3.69
C VAL A 253 -7.28 -22.35 3.34
N SER A 254 -7.24 -23.56 3.89
CA SER A 254 -8.21 -24.62 3.56
C SER A 254 -8.99 -25.12 4.77
N PHE A 255 -10.25 -25.43 4.54
CA PHE A 255 -11.23 -25.89 5.54
C PHE A 255 -12.00 -27.11 5.04
N VAL A 256 -12.54 -27.89 5.98
CA VAL A 256 -13.42 -29.04 5.69
C VAL A 256 -14.79 -28.81 6.33
N PRO A 257 -15.63 -27.91 5.78
CA PRO A 257 -16.90 -27.56 6.41
C PRO A 257 -17.92 -28.71 6.44
N GLY A 258 -17.71 -29.73 5.61
CA GLY A 258 -18.66 -30.82 5.43
C GLY A 258 -19.74 -30.50 4.40
N ARG A 259 -20.45 -31.54 3.96
CA ARG A 259 -21.37 -31.50 2.80
C ARG A 259 -22.75 -30.92 3.10
N GLU A 260 -23.00 -30.50 4.35
CA GLU A 260 -24.30 -30.02 4.80
C GLU A 260 -24.54 -28.53 4.45
N PHE A 261 -23.48 -27.77 4.21
CA PHE A 261 -23.58 -26.39 3.80
C PHE A 261 -23.80 -26.28 2.28
N LYS A 262 -24.67 -25.35 1.89
CA LYS A 262 -25.02 -25.10 0.49
C LYS A 262 -24.52 -23.75 -0.01
N ARG A 263 -24.39 -22.76 0.88
CA ARG A 263 -23.92 -21.41 0.50
C ARG A 263 -22.69 -21.02 1.29
N PHE A 264 -21.77 -20.35 0.62
CA PHE A 264 -20.64 -19.65 1.21
C PHE A 264 -20.70 -18.18 0.80
N LYS A 265 -20.76 -17.29 1.79
CA LYS A 265 -21.02 -15.86 1.62
C LYS A 265 -20.01 -15.02 2.38
N GLY A 266 -19.77 -13.81 1.90
CA GLY A 266 -18.92 -12.85 2.59
C GLY A 266 -18.37 -11.78 1.66
N TRP A 267 -17.35 -11.08 2.16
CA TRP A 267 -16.58 -10.13 1.38
C TRP A 267 -15.11 -10.42 1.51
N ALA A 268 -14.35 -10.01 0.50
CA ALA A 268 -12.90 -9.92 0.55
C ALA A 268 -12.50 -8.46 0.33
N GLY A 269 -11.40 -8.04 0.93
CA GLY A 269 -10.93 -6.66 0.85
C GLY A 269 -9.48 -6.54 1.27
N VAL A 270 -8.94 -5.34 1.14
CA VAL A 270 -7.62 -5.01 1.70
C VAL A 270 -7.84 -4.20 2.97
N GLY A 271 -7.10 -4.55 4.03
CA GLY A 271 -7.14 -3.91 5.33
C GLY A 271 -6.83 -2.41 5.27
N ASP A 272 -7.35 -1.66 6.25
CA ASP A 272 -7.09 -0.23 6.41
C ASP A 272 -5.59 -0.01 6.70
N SER A 273 -4.84 0.35 5.67
CA SER A 273 -3.43 0.70 5.71
C SER A 273 -3.24 2.16 5.29
N ILE A 274 -2.23 2.82 5.87
CA ILE A 274 -1.84 4.16 5.42
C ILE A 274 -1.03 4.00 4.13
N GLY A 275 -1.64 4.27 2.98
CA GLY A 275 -0.95 4.28 1.68
C GLY A 275 -1.76 3.65 0.54
N THR A 276 -1.16 3.64 -0.64
CA THR A 276 -1.74 3.07 -1.86
C THR A 276 -1.04 1.75 -2.19
N LEU A 277 -1.80 0.72 -2.52
CA LEU A 277 -1.23 -0.55 -2.97
C LEU A 277 -0.47 -0.37 -4.28
N SER A 278 0.67 -1.05 -4.41
CA SER A 278 1.44 -1.06 -5.66
C SER A 278 0.73 -1.79 -6.81
N GLY A 279 -0.24 -2.64 -6.50
CA GLY A 279 -1.06 -3.36 -7.47
C GLY A 279 -2.22 -4.07 -6.79
N PRO A 280 -3.23 -4.50 -7.56
CA PRO A 280 -4.44 -5.05 -6.99
C PRO A 280 -4.23 -6.48 -6.46
N VAL A 281 -4.94 -6.81 -5.39
CA VAL A 281 -5.06 -8.17 -4.85
C VAL A 281 -6.26 -8.85 -5.51
N VAL A 282 -6.08 -10.08 -5.98
CA VAL A 282 -7.19 -10.93 -6.45
C VAL A 282 -7.44 -12.02 -5.43
N PHE A 283 -8.72 -12.21 -5.12
CA PHE A 283 -9.22 -13.23 -4.22
C PHE A 283 -9.93 -14.31 -5.03
N ALA A 284 -9.76 -15.57 -4.64
CA ALA A 284 -10.46 -16.68 -5.27
C ALA A 284 -10.89 -17.72 -4.23
N VAL A 285 -11.99 -18.39 -4.53
CA VAL A 285 -12.54 -19.48 -3.71
C VAL A 285 -12.57 -20.75 -4.56
N TYR A 286 -12.03 -21.83 -4.02
CA TYR A 286 -11.99 -23.14 -4.64
C TYR A 286 -12.78 -24.14 -3.80
N GLY A 287 -13.57 -24.98 -4.47
CA GLY A 287 -14.21 -26.15 -3.88
C GLY A 287 -13.62 -27.40 -4.50
N ASP A 288 -13.03 -28.26 -3.67
CA ASP A 288 -12.35 -29.49 -4.09
C ASP A 288 -11.33 -29.23 -5.23
N GLY A 289 -10.62 -28.10 -5.12
CA GLY A 289 -9.61 -27.67 -6.08
C GLY A 289 -10.15 -26.96 -7.32
N ARG A 290 -11.47 -26.98 -7.56
CA ARG A 290 -12.10 -26.26 -8.69
C ARG A 290 -12.46 -24.84 -8.29
N GLN A 291 -12.04 -23.85 -9.08
CA GLN A 291 -12.41 -22.45 -8.85
C GLN A 291 -13.93 -22.27 -8.95
N LEU A 292 -14.53 -21.77 -7.86
CA LEU A 292 -15.95 -21.46 -7.78
C LEU A 292 -16.21 -19.95 -7.96
N TRP A 293 -15.25 -19.13 -7.52
CA TRP A 293 -15.34 -17.67 -7.60
C TRP A 293 -13.96 -17.03 -7.66
N GLU A 294 -13.90 -15.86 -8.30
CA GLU A 294 -12.73 -14.99 -8.34
C GLU A 294 -13.20 -13.53 -8.37
N SER A 295 -12.54 -12.68 -7.61
CA SER A 295 -12.80 -11.25 -7.59
C SER A 295 -12.19 -10.54 -8.80
N ALA A 296 -12.70 -9.36 -9.13
CA ALA A 296 -11.88 -8.36 -9.80
C ALA A 296 -10.70 -7.95 -8.89
N GLY A 297 -9.68 -7.32 -9.47
CA GLY A 297 -8.56 -6.80 -8.69
C GLY A 297 -9.02 -5.75 -7.67
N VAL A 298 -8.75 -6.00 -6.38
CA VAL A 298 -9.06 -5.10 -5.26
C VAL A 298 -7.81 -4.28 -4.94
N GLY A 299 -7.85 -2.98 -5.23
CA GLY A 299 -6.66 -2.12 -5.13
C GLY A 299 -6.89 -0.70 -4.64
N ALA A 300 -8.11 -0.16 -4.71
CA ALA A 300 -8.39 1.17 -4.19
C ALA A 300 -8.76 1.11 -2.69
N PRO A 301 -8.47 2.18 -1.92
CA PRO A 301 -8.92 2.29 -0.54
C PRO A 301 -10.44 2.13 -0.44
N GLY A 302 -10.89 1.14 0.33
CA GLY A 302 -12.30 0.81 0.47
C GLY A 302 -12.88 -0.08 -0.65
N ASP A 303 -12.08 -0.61 -1.57
CA ASP A 303 -12.62 -1.65 -2.44
C ASP A 303 -12.85 -2.94 -1.66
N THR A 304 -14.01 -3.56 -1.90
CA THR A 304 -14.39 -4.85 -1.35
C THR A 304 -15.09 -5.67 -2.43
N ALA A 305 -14.77 -6.95 -2.51
CA ALA A 305 -15.41 -7.89 -3.41
C ALA A 305 -16.33 -8.83 -2.62
N GLY A 306 -17.65 -8.68 -2.82
CA GLY A 306 -18.64 -9.59 -2.24
C GLY A 306 -18.74 -10.90 -3.01
N PHE A 307 -19.08 -11.98 -2.31
CA PHE A 307 -19.34 -13.28 -2.93
C PHE A 307 -20.51 -14.00 -2.26
N ASP A 308 -21.22 -14.78 -3.07
CA ASP A 308 -22.30 -15.67 -2.66
C ASP A 308 -22.28 -16.91 -3.57
N ILE A 309 -21.73 -18.00 -3.04
CA ILE A 309 -21.24 -19.14 -3.82
C ILE A 309 -22.01 -20.40 -3.41
N ASP A 310 -22.38 -21.22 -4.39
CA ASP A 310 -22.88 -22.58 -4.14
C ASP A 310 -21.71 -23.51 -3.78
N VAL A 311 -21.78 -24.09 -2.59
CA VAL A 311 -20.78 -25.04 -2.06
C VAL A 311 -21.40 -26.41 -1.78
N THR A 312 -22.56 -26.69 -2.35
CA THR A 312 -23.25 -27.98 -2.19
C THR A 312 -22.33 -29.13 -2.58
N GLY A 313 -22.11 -30.04 -1.64
CA GLY A 313 -21.27 -31.23 -1.84
C GLY A 313 -19.76 -31.00 -1.78
N VAL A 314 -19.29 -29.75 -1.62
CA VAL A 314 -17.87 -29.43 -1.49
C VAL A 314 -17.30 -30.06 -0.22
N LYS A 315 -16.21 -30.82 -0.33
CA LYS A 315 -15.52 -31.38 0.84
C LYS A 315 -14.47 -30.40 1.37
N VAL A 316 -13.62 -29.88 0.50
CA VAL A 316 -12.54 -28.94 0.84
C VAL A 316 -12.85 -27.57 0.25
N LEU A 317 -12.94 -26.58 1.12
CA LEU A 317 -13.06 -25.17 0.73
C LEU A 317 -11.70 -24.50 0.91
N THR A 318 -11.14 -23.93 -0.15
CA THR A 318 -9.86 -23.21 -0.12
C THR A 318 -10.07 -21.75 -0.50
N LEU A 319 -9.59 -20.86 0.36
CA LEU A 319 -9.54 -19.42 0.11
C LEU A 319 -8.15 -19.04 -0.35
N GLU A 320 -8.04 -18.31 -1.46
CA GLU A 320 -6.77 -17.86 -2.04
C GLU A 320 -6.73 -16.33 -2.15
N ALA A 321 -5.61 -15.73 -1.76
CA ALA A 321 -5.28 -14.35 -2.12
C ALA A 321 -3.92 -14.29 -2.82
N ARG A 322 -3.84 -13.49 -3.89
CA ARG A 322 -2.63 -13.29 -4.71
C ARG A 322 -2.51 -11.86 -5.21
N MET A 323 -1.28 -11.41 -5.47
CA MET A 323 -1.06 -10.18 -6.22
C MET A 323 -1.38 -10.41 -7.70
N GLN A 324 -2.16 -9.53 -8.32
CA GLN A 324 -2.35 -9.54 -9.77
C GLN A 324 -1.15 -8.94 -10.50
N SER A 325 -0.55 -7.91 -9.90
CA SER A 325 0.65 -7.23 -10.36
C SER A 325 1.26 -6.40 -9.22
N GLY A 326 2.46 -5.86 -9.43
CA GLY A 326 3.11 -4.96 -8.48
C GLY A 326 3.74 -5.67 -7.27
N PHE A 327 4.17 -4.87 -6.30
CA PHE A 327 4.74 -5.34 -5.04
C PHE A 327 3.65 -5.58 -4.00
N ASN A 328 3.90 -6.50 -3.07
CA ASN A 328 2.92 -6.85 -2.05
C ASN A 328 2.94 -5.92 -0.83
N HIS A 329 3.70 -4.83 -0.83
CA HIS A 329 3.68 -3.84 0.24
C HIS A 329 2.25 -3.32 0.46
N LEU A 330 1.80 -3.32 1.73
CA LEU A 330 0.46 -2.90 2.14
C LEU A 330 -0.69 -3.80 1.66
N ALA A 331 -0.40 -4.96 1.04
CA ALA A 331 -1.40 -5.92 0.58
C ALA A 331 -1.95 -6.75 1.75
N HIS A 332 -2.59 -6.09 2.73
CA HIS A 332 -3.19 -6.72 3.90
C HIS A 332 -4.50 -7.42 3.52
N ALA A 333 -4.39 -8.47 2.71
CA ALA A 333 -5.52 -9.19 2.14
C ALA A 333 -6.37 -9.81 3.26
N SER A 334 -7.67 -9.50 3.25
CA SER A 334 -8.57 -9.88 4.33
C SER A 334 -9.86 -10.46 3.80
N TRP A 335 -10.27 -11.59 4.37
CA TRP A 335 -11.62 -12.16 4.21
C TRP A 335 -12.49 -11.65 5.35
N LEU A 336 -13.57 -10.97 5.02
CA LEU A 336 -14.35 -10.13 5.93
C LEU A 336 -15.57 -10.89 6.42
N ASP A 337 -15.46 -11.43 7.64
CA ASP A 337 -16.47 -12.25 8.34
C ASP A 337 -17.20 -13.28 7.45
N PRO A 338 -16.49 -14.11 6.65
CA PRO A 338 -17.15 -15.04 5.74
C PRO A 338 -17.90 -16.14 6.51
N TRP A 339 -19.04 -16.58 5.97
CA TRP A 339 -19.91 -17.56 6.62
C TRP A 339 -20.51 -18.57 5.64
N LEU A 340 -20.96 -19.68 6.21
CA LEU A 340 -21.62 -20.79 5.54
C LEU A 340 -23.09 -20.88 5.97
N GLU A 341 -23.96 -21.32 5.06
CA GLU A 341 -25.39 -21.55 5.31
C GLU A 341 -25.83 -22.93 4.80
N ARG A 342 -26.74 -23.58 5.54
CA ARG A 342 -27.35 -24.88 5.20
C ARG A 342 -28.55 -24.75 4.26
#